data_AF-A0A523PRF8-F1
#
_entry.id   AF-A0A523PRF8-F1
#
_cell.length_a   1.000
_cell.length_b   1.000
_cell.length_c   1.000
_cell.angle_alpha   90.00
_cell.angle_beta   90.00
_cell.angle_gamma   90.00
#
_symmetry.space_group_name_H-M   'P 1'
#
loop_
_entity.id
_entity.type
_entity.pdbx_description
1 polymer ?
#
loop_
_entity_poly.entity_id
_entity_poly.type
_entity_poly.pdbx_seq_one_letter_code
_entity_poly.pdbx_strand_id
1 'polypeptide(L)'
;MAAKHRIKLAVRNLYSRVLFHTGLHRLVDRVMPTRLTILAGHCVADPESNDGLPADMKITAERLAGLLGFLTRRYDACTVGEGLRRLD
;
A
#
# COMPACT_ATOMS: atom_id res chain seq x y z
N MET A 1 4.71 24.97 -7.88
CA MET A 1 3.77 23.95 -7.39
C MET A 1 3.77 23.86 -5.85
N ALA A 2 3.42 24.93 -5.12
CA ALA A 2 3.95 25.09 -3.75
C ALA A 2 2.96 24.85 -2.59
N ALA A 3 1.82 25.54 -2.49
CA ALA A 3 0.99 25.49 -1.28
C ALA A 3 -0.13 24.42 -1.34
N LYS A 4 -0.92 24.44 -2.42
CA LYS A 4 -2.06 23.51 -2.61
C LYS A 4 -1.63 22.03 -2.53
N HIS A 5 -0.50 21.69 -3.16
CA HIS A 5 0.02 20.32 -3.12
C HIS A 5 0.44 19.90 -1.71
N ARG A 6 1.13 20.78 -0.97
CA ARG A 6 1.53 20.53 0.43
C ARG A 6 0.32 20.35 1.34
N ILE A 7 -0.69 21.20 1.21
CA ILE A 7 -1.95 21.10 1.98
C ILE A 7 -2.65 19.77 1.66
N LYS A 8 -2.76 19.39 0.37
CA LYS A 8 -3.32 18.10 -0.04
C LYS A 8 -2.59 16.93 0.62
N LEU A 9 -1.26 16.93 0.60
CA LEU A 9 -0.47 15.88 1.24
C LEU A 9 -0.66 15.87 2.76
N ALA A 10 -0.71 17.03 3.42
CA ALA A 10 -0.93 17.15 4.85
C ALA A 10 -2.30 16.60 5.26
N VAL A 11 -3.37 16.98 4.56
CA VAL A 11 -4.73 16.47 4.80
C VAL A 11 -4.80 14.96 4.58
N ARG A 12 -4.20 14.45 3.49
CA ARG A 12 -4.13 13.01 3.23
C ARG A 12 -3.40 12.25 4.35
N ASN A 13 -2.28 12.79 4.82
CA ASN A 13 -1.49 12.18 5.90
C ASN A 13 -2.27 12.20 7.23
N LEU A 14 -2.94 13.31 7.55
CA LEU A 14 -3.79 13.41 8.75
C LEU A 14 -4.93 12.40 8.69
N TYR A 15 -5.66 12.36 7.57
CA TYR A 15 -6.73 11.39 7.35
C TYR A 15 -6.24 9.96 7.53
N SER A 16 -5.12 9.59 6.90
CA SER A 16 -4.55 8.25 7.00
C SER A 16 -4.16 7.92 8.45
N ARG A 17 -3.51 8.86 9.15
CA ARG A 17 -3.13 8.66 10.56
C ARG A 17 -4.35 8.44 11.43
N VAL A 18 -5.37 9.32 11.33
CA VAL A 18 -6.61 9.18 12.11
C VAL A 18 -7.26 7.84 11.83
N LEU A 19 -7.41 7.47 10.56
CA LEU A 19 -8.10 6.24 10.15
C LEU A 19 -7.42 4.97 10.69
N PHE A 20 -6.08 4.91 10.61
CA PHE A 20 -5.32 3.72 11.01
C PHE A 20 -4.95 3.69 12.49
N HIS A 21 -4.67 4.83 13.15
CA HIS A 21 -4.27 4.86 14.57
C HIS A 21 -5.47 4.78 15.53
N THR A 22 -6.66 5.23 15.11
CA THR A 22 -7.87 5.12 15.96
C THR A 22 -8.65 3.81 15.72
N GLY A 23 -8.28 3.02 14.72
CA GLY A 23 -9.01 1.81 14.36
C GLY A 23 -10.23 2.02 13.47
N LEU A 24 -10.58 3.27 13.11
CA LEU A 24 -11.72 3.61 12.24
C LEU A 24 -11.70 2.89 10.88
N HIS A 25 -10.52 2.53 10.36
CA HIS A 25 -10.40 1.67 9.17
C HIS A 25 -11.21 0.36 9.27
N ARG A 26 -11.40 -0.20 10.48
CA ARG A 26 -12.24 -1.40 10.69
C ARG A 26 -13.72 -1.14 10.42
N LEU A 27 -14.21 0.05 10.74
CA LEU A 27 -15.58 0.44 10.40
C LEU A 27 -15.71 0.60 8.90
N VAL A 28 -14.76 1.27 8.25
CA VAL A 28 -14.72 1.42 6.79
C VAL A 28 -14.75 0.07 6.10
N ASP A 29 -13.93 -0.89 6.54
CA ASP A 29 -13.88 -2.24 5.96
C ASP A 29 -15.19 -3.02 6.16
N ARG A 30 -16.02 -2.65 7.13
CA ARG A 30 -17.31 -3.30 7.40
C ARG A 30 -18.47 -2.71 6.59
N VAL A 31 -18.42 -1.41 6.28
CA VAL A 31 -19.52 -0.69 5.60
C VAL A 31 -19.29 -0.50 4.12
N MET A 32 -18.04 -0.52 3.67
CA MET A 32 -17.71 -0.40 2.25
C MET A 32 -17.89 -1.75 1.56
N PRO A 33 -18.23 -1.77 0.26
CA PRO A 33 -18.19 -2.99 -0.53
C PRO A 33 -16.78 -3.59 -0.52
N THR A 34 -16.69 -4.90 -0.75
CA THR A 34 -15.41 -5.60 -0.91
C THR A 34 -14.60 -4.90 -2.01
N ARG A 35 -13.30 -4.69 -1.75
CA ARG A 35 -12.38 -4.03 -2.68
C ARG A 35 -11.12 -4.85 -2.82
N LEU A 36 -10.62 -4.95 -4.04
CA LEU A 36 -9.30 -5.52 -4.32
C LEU A 36 -8.25 -4.41 -4.31
N THR A 37 -7.24 -4.55 -3.44
CA THR A 37 -6.07 -3.67 -3.46
C THR A 37 -4.92 -4.38 -4.14
N ILE A 38 -4.40 -3.79 -5.23
CA ILE A 38 -3.28 -4.34 -5.99
C ILE A 38 -2.02 -3.57 -5.61
N LEU A 39 -1.01 -4.29 -5.11
CA LEU A 39 0.32 -3.73 -4.88
C LEU A 39 1.12 -3.85 -6.18
N ALA A 40 1.41 -2.72 -6.83
CA ALA A 40 2.24 -2.66 -8.02
C ALA A 40 3.59 -2.02 -7.66
N GLY A 41 4.67 -2.69 -8.04
CA GLY A 41 6.05 -2.23 -7.83
C GLY A 41 6.95 -2.72 -8.97
N HIS A 42 8.17 -2.19 -9.01
CA HIS A 42 9.14 -2.53 -10.05
C HIS A 42 10.09 -3.63 -9.57
N CYS A 43 11.07 -3.28 -8.74
CA CYS A 43 12.15 -4.19 -8.36
C CYS A 43 12.40 -4.19 -6.85
N VAL A 44 12.80 -5.36 -6.34
CA VAL A 44 13.52 -5.44 -5.06
C VAL A 44 14.97 -5.07 -5.33
N ALA A 45 15.54 -4.21 -4.50
CA ALA A 45 16.91 -3.73 -4.65
C ALA A 45 17.89 -4.90 -4.65
N ASP A 46 18.71 -4.97 -5.69
CA ASP A 46 19.75 -5.96 -5.90
C ASP A 46 20.95 -5.26 -6.55
N PRO A 47 22.11 -5.19 -5.86
CA PRO A 47 23.31 -4.54 -6.37
C PRO A 47 23.81 -5.11 -7.70
N GLU A 48 23.57 -6.40 -7.99
CA GLU A 48 24.13 -7.05 -9.18
C GLU A 48 23.30 -6.80 -10.44
N SER A 49 21.99 -6.62 -10.29
CA SER A 49 21.06 -6.54 -11.43
C SER A 49 20.44 -5.16 -11.65
N ASN A 50 20.26 -4.36 -10.60
CA ASN A 50 19.41 -3.16 -10.70
C ASN A 50 19.93 -1.94 -9.94
N ASP A 51 21.22 -1.90 -9.59
CA ASP A 51 21.80 -0.77 -8.85
C ASP A 51 21.69 0.57 -9.59
N GLY A 52 21.81 0.56 -10.93
CA GLY A 52 21.67 1.76 -11.76
C GLY A 52 20.26 2.36 -11.85
N LEU A 53 19.22 1.68 -11.32
CA LEU A 53 17.86 2.22 -11.33
C LEU A 53 17.67 3.36 -10.29
N PRO A 54 16.78 4.32 -10.58
CA PRO A 54 16.34 5.32 -9.60
C PRO A 54 15.85 4.72 -8.29
N ALA A 55 16.06 5.42 -7.18
CA ALA A 55 15.70 4.94 -5.84
C ALA A 55 14.19 4.74 -5.65
N ASP A 56 13.34 5.47 -6.37
CA ASP A 56 11.88 5.33 -6.35
C ASP A 56 11.36 4.12 -7.13
N MET A 57 12.20 3.50 -7.96
CA MET A 57 11.91 2.23 -8.64
C MET A 57 12.33 1.00 -7.83
N LYS A 58 12.93 1.19 -6.65
CA LYS A 58 13.47 0.12 -5.83
C LYS A 58 12.87 0.11 -4.44
N ILE A 59 12.66 -1.09 -3.90
CA ILE A 59 12.35 -1.32 -2.49
C ILE A 59 13.35 -2.32 -1.92
N THR A 60 13.83 -2.11 -0.70
CA THR A 60 14.70 -3.13 -0.06
C THR A 60 13.88 -4.38 0.29
N ALA A 61 14.53 -5.53 0.34
CA ALA A 61 13.88 -6.80 0.68
C ALA A 61 13.23 -6.74 2.07
N GLU A 62 13.91 -6.12 3.05
CA GLU A 62 13.43 -5.98 4.42
C GLU A 62 12.18 -5.12 4.49
N ARG A 63 12.16 -4.02 3.72
CA ARG A 63 11.02 -3.11 3.69
C ARG A 63 9.82 -3.75 2.99
N LEU A 64 10.05 -4.51 1.92
CA LEU A 64 8.98 -5.30 1.28
C LEU A 64 8.43 -6.35 2.25
N ALA A 65 9.30 -7.11 2.91
CA ALA A 65 8.90 -8.13 3.87
C ALA A 65 8.09 -7.54 5.04
N GLY A 66 8.51 -6.39 5.59
CA GLY A 66 7.77 -5.70 6.64
C GLY A 66 6.40 -5.20 6.18
N LEU A 67 6.30 -4.68 4.96
CA LEU A 67 5.04 -4.24 4.37
C LEU A 67 4.08 -5.42 4.14
N LEU A 68 4.57 -6.51 3.53
CA LEU A 68 3.78 -7.71 3.30
C LEU A 68 3.32 -8.32 4.63
N GLY A 69 4.23 -8.47 5.60
CA GLY A 69 3.91 -9.01 6.92
C GLY A 69 2.92 -8.15 7.72
N PHE A 70 2.86 -6.83 7.49
CA PHE A 70 1.82 -5.98 8.06
C PHE A 70 0.47 -6.19 7.37
N LEU A 71 0.46 -6.24 6.03
CA LEU A 71 -0.78 -6.35 5.25
C LEU A 71 -1.44 -7.72 5.40
N THR A 72 -0.67 -8.80 5.36
CA THR A 72 -1.20 -10.18 5.44
C THR A 72 -1.77 -10.53 6.81
N ARG A 73 -1.50 -9.74 7.85
CA ARG A 73 -2.18 -9.86 9.15
C ARG A 73 -3.66 -9.46 9.09
N ARG A 74 -4.06 -8.69 8.08
CA ARG A 74 -5.39 -8.07 7.99
C ARG A 74 -6.11 -8.42 6.70
N TYR A 75 -5.38 -8.57 5.60
CA TYR A 75 -5.94 -8.80 4.27
C TYR A 75 -5.47 -10.14 3.74
N ASP A 76 -6.36 -10.83 3.04
CA ASP A 76 -6.01 -12.06 2.36
C ASP A 76 -5.17 -11.76 1.11
N ALA A 77 -4.07 -12.49 0.94
CA ALA A 77 -3.19 -12.35 -0.22
C ALA A 77 -3.64 -13.33 -1.30
N CYS A 78 -4.11 -12.78 -2.43
CA CYS A 78 -4.57 -13.57 -3.56
C CYS A 78 -3.96 -13.07 -4.87
N THR A 79 -4.03 -13.90 -5.90
CA THR A 79 -3.73 -13.45 -7.26
C THR A 79 -4.81 -12.49 -7.74
N VAL A 80 -4.49 -11.62 -8.71
CA VAL A 80 -5.48 -10.68 -9.27
C VAL A 80 -6.71 -11.40 -9.81
N GLY A 81 -6.53 -12.52 -10.52
CA GLY A 81 -7.63 -13.30 -11.08
C GLY A 81 -8.54 -13.91 -10.02
N GLU A 82 -7.97 -14.35 -8.89
CA GLU A 82 -8.75 -14.83 -7.74
C GLU A 82 -9.49 -13.68 -7.05
N GLY A 83 -8.82 -12.54 -6.85
CA GLY A 83 -9.42 -11.36 -6.26
C GLY A 83 -10.63 -10.85 -7.05
N LEU A 84 -10.54 -10.84 -8.38
CA LEU A 84 -11.66 -10.43 -9.25
C LEU A 84 -12.88 -11.35 -9.08
N ARG A 85 -12.69 -12.67 -9.06
CA ARG A 85 -13.79 -13.64 -8.85
C ARG A 85 -14.51 -13.48 -7.50
N ARG A 86 -13.85 -12.87 -6.50
CA ARG A 86 -14.43 -12.63 -5.17
C ARG A 86 -15.15 -11.28 -5.06
N LEU A 87 -15.00 -10.42 -6.06
CA LEU A 87 -15.71 -9.15 -6.14
C LEU A 87 -17.06 -9.27 -6.86
N ASP A 88 -17.21 -10.29 -7.71
CA ASP A 88 -18.45 -10.68 -8.39
C ASP A 88 -19.39 -11.45 -7.44
#